data_AF-A0A0B1TDT5-F1
#
_entry.id   AF-A0A0B1TDT5-F1
#
_cell.length_a   1.000
_cell.length_b   1.000
_cell.length_c   1.000
_cell.angle_alpha   90.00
_cell.angle_beta   90.00
_cell.angle_gamma   90.00
#
_symmetry.space_group_name_H-M   'P 1'
#
loop_
_entity.id
_entity.type
_entity.pdbx_description
1 polymer ?
#
loop_
_entity_poly.entity_id
_entity_poly.type
_entity_poly.pdbx_seq_one_letter_code
_entity_poly.pdbx_strand_id
1 'polypeptide(L)'
;MVSRNWKINQVRSRQRRLGKPQYETTHDIGKKLVVYCSKDAHSGIEKACKVAMVRCRPIQPLAENGWGITGEQLEKCITQDLEKGLIPTHIHCTLGTSATAADDHLESIWPVAQKYRIFYKYEMWIHCDASYSGNAWIDERYRGNA
;
A
#
# COMPACT_ATOMS: atom_id res chain seq x y z
N MET A 1 -7.18 7.33 7.14
CA MET A 1 -7.99 7.00 8.33
C MET A 1 -8.97 5.84 8.09
N VAL A 2 -9.64 5.76 6.94
CA VAL A 2 -10.58 4.66 6.63
C VAL A 2 -9.87 3.30 6.48
N SER A 3 -8.82 3.21 5.66
CA SER A 3 -8.05 1.97 5.45
C SER A 3 -7.48 1.39 6.75
N ARG A 4 -7.00 2.26 7.65
CA ARG A 4 -6.56 1.90 9.01
C ARG A 4 -7.68 1.24 9.81
N ASN A 5 -8.83 1.90 9.94
CA ASN A 5 -9.95 1.38 10.73
C ASN A 5 -10.53 0.11 10.11
N TRP A 6 -10.61 0.05 8.78
CA TRP A 6 -10.99 -1.13 8.02
C TRP A 6 -10.08 -2.32 8.36
N LYS A 7 -8.75 -2.14 8.33
CA LYS A 7 -7.80 -3.21 8.67
C LYS A 7 -7.89 -3.64 10.14
N ILE A 8 -7.99 -2.68 11.06
CA ILE A 8 -8.16 -2.97 12.50
C ILE A 8 -9.41 -3.82 12.73
N ASN A 9 -10.53 -3.49 12.08
CA ASN A 9 -11.77 -4.24 12.21
C ASN A 9 -11.62 -5.67 11.66
N GLN A 10 -10.91 -5.86 10.54
CA GLN A 10 -10.57 -7.19 10.04
C GLN A 10 -9.72 -8.00 11.03
N VAL A 11 -8.69 -7.39 11.63
CA VAL A 11 -7.82 -8.04 12.62
C VAL A 11 -8.61 -8.43 13.87
N ARG A 12 -9.47 -7.54 14.39
CA ARG A 12 -10.34 -7.84 15.55
C ARG A 12 -11.37 -8.93 15.23
N SER A 13 -11.96 -8.90 14.04
CA SER A 13 -12.87 -9.95 13.58
C SER A 13 -12.19 -11.31 13.52
N ARG A 14 -10.97 -11.37 12.98
CA ARG A 14 -10.16 -12.59 12.92
C ARG A 14 -9.83 -13.14 14.32
N GLN A 15 -9.40 -12.30 15.25
CA GLN A 15 -9.10 -12.73 16.62
C GLN A 15 -10.32 -13.28 17.35
N ARG A 16 -11.50 -12.64 17.19
CA ARG A 16 -12.77 -13.12 17.74
C ARG A 16 -13.14 -14.50 17.20
N ARG A 17 -13.01 -14.70 15.88
CA ARG A 17 -13.26 -16.01 15.24
C ARG A 17 -12.32 -17.10 15.72
N LEU A 18 -11.07 -16.76 16.07
CA LEU A 18 -10.08 -17.72 16.54
C LEU A 18 -10.14 -17.96 18.06
N GLY A 19 -10.91 -17.17 18.81
CA GLY A 19 -10.98 -17.25 20.27
C GLY A 19 -9.66 -16.93 20.99
N LYS A 20 -8.67 -16.35 20.29
CA LYS A 20 -7.33 -16.06 20.80
C LYS A 20 -7.06 -14.55 20.71
N PRO A 21 -7.07 -13.82 21.84
CA PRO A 21 -6.69 -12.41 21.84
C PRO A 21 -5.17 -12.30 21.62
N GLN A 22 -4.77 -11.80 20.45
CA GLN A 22 -3.37 -11.49 20.11
C GLN A 22 -3.03 -10.02 20.42
N TYR A 23 -4.01 -9.12 20.33
CA TYR A 23 -3.89 -7.69 20.56
C TYR A 23 -5.04 -7.23 21.46
N GLU A 24 -4.72 -6.54 22.55
CA GLU A 24 -5.71 -6.09 23.55
C GLU A 24 -6.42 -4.82 23.09
N THR A 25 -5.68 -3.86 22.54
CA THR A 25 -6.20 -2.54 22.18
C THR A 25 -6.12 -2.27 20.67
N THR A 26 -6.96 -1.33 20.22
CA THR A 26 -6.86 -0.72 18.87
C THR A 26 -5.47 -0.14 18.61
N HIS A 27 -4.82 0.36 19.67
CA HIS A 27 -3.50 0.96 19.59
C HIS A 27 -2.41 -0.08 19.32
N ASP A 28 -2.50 -1.27 19.92
CA ASP A 28 -1.56 -2.38 19.69
C ASP A 28 -1.58 -2.85 18.24
N ILE A 29 -2.78 -2.97 17.66
CA ILE A 29 -2.93 -3.29 16.23
C ILE A 29 -2.36 -2.14 15.38
N GLY A 30 -2.72 -0.89 15.71
CA GLY A 30 -2.27 0.30 14.98
C GLY A 30 -0.75 0.41 14.84
N LYS A 31 -0.01 0.15 15.91
CA LYS A 31 1.48 0.16 15.92
C LYS A 31 2.13 -0.85 14.98
N LYS A 32 1.39 -1.88 14.59
CA LYS A 32 1.86 -2.94 13.68
C LYS A 32 1.49 -2.67 12.23
N LEU A 33 0.57 -1.76 11.94
CA LEU A 33 0.13 -1.47 10.58
C LEU A 33 1.25 -0.85 9.73
N VAL A 34 1.35 -1.28 8.47
CA VAL A 34 2.32 -0.77 7.48
C VAL A 34 1.61 -0.42 6.18
N VAL A 35 1.86 0.80 5.72
CA VAL A 35 1.51 1.32 4.39
C VAL A 35 2.76 1.26 3.51
N TYR A 36 2.64 0.81 2.27
CA TYR A 36 3.71 0.81 1.28
C TYR A 36 3.45 1.91 0.25
N CYS A 37 4.48 2.67 -0.10
CA CYS A 37 4.41 3.71 -1.14
C CYS A 37 5.76 3.86 -1.84
N SER A 38 5.78 4.45 -3.03
CA SER A 38 7.03 4.95 -3.62
C SER A 38 7.68 5.98 -2.70
N LYS A 39 9.02 6.03 -2.66
CA LYS A 39 9.78 7.09 -1.99
C LYS A 39 9.54 8.46 -2.65
N ASP A 40 9.21 8.46 -3.94
CA ASP A 40 8.93 9.67 -4.73
C ASP A 40 7.42 10.01 -4.76
N ALA A 41 6.61 9.27 -3.99
CA ALA A 41 5.20 9.59 -3.78
C ALA A 41 5.03 10.97 -3.12
N HIS A 42 3.89 11.61 -3.37
CA HIS A 42 3.61 12.93 -2.80
C HIS A 42 3.69 12.90 -1.26
N SER A 43 4.38 13.89 -0.66
CA SER A 43 4.65 13.95 0.79
C SER A 43 3.40 13.85 1.69
N GLY A 44 2.21 14.08 1.13
CA GLY A 44 0.93 13.87 1.78
C GLY A 44 0.75 12.48 2.37
N ILE A 45 1.24 11.41 1.71
CA ILE A 45 1.08 10.05 2.23
C ILE A 45 1.89 9.82 3.51
N GLU A 46 3.13 10.32 3.57
CA GLU A 46 3.96 10.19 4.77
C GLU A 46 3.36 10.97 5.95
N LYS A 47 2.89 12.20 5.70
CA LYS A 47 2.18 13.02 6.69
C LYS A 47 0.91 12.33 7.19
N ALA A 48 0.11 11.77 6.29
CA ALA A 48 -1.11 11.04 6.63
C ALA A 48 -0.82 9.79 7.48
N CYS A 49 0.26 9.06 7.18
CA CYS A 49 0.70 7.92 7.97
C CYS A 49 1.08 8.33 9.39
N LYS A 50 1.85 9.42 9.55
CA LYS A 50 2.24 9.97 10.86
C LYS A 50 1.00 10.33 11.70
N VAL A 51 0.07 11.10 11.13
CA VAL A 51 -1.19 11.49 11.82
C VAL A 51 -2.04 10.27 12.16
N ALA A 52 -2.10 9.27 11.29
CA ALA A 52 -2.84 8.04 11.52
C ALA A 52 -2.16 7.05 12.49
N MET A 53 -0.93 7.35 12.94
CA MET A 53 -0.08 6.45 13.72
C MET A 53 0.11 5.09 13.03
N VAL A 54 0.39 5.12 11.72
CA VAL A 54 0.66 3.95 10.88
C VAL A 54 2.08 4.08 10.32
N ARG A 55 2.80 2.96 10.20
CA ARG A 55 4.15 2.97 9.62
C ARG A 55 4.05 3.23 8.12
N CYS A 56 4.85 4.17 7.62
CA CYS A 56 5.04 4.38 6.19
C CYS A 56 6.32 3.66 5.77
N ARG A 57 6.22 2.72 4.83
CA ARG A 57 7.33 1.98 4.23
C ARG A 57 7.59 2.55 2.84
N PRO A 58 8.56 3.46 2.69
CA PRO A 58 8.96 3.93 1.37
C PRO A 58 9.73 2.82 0.64
N ILE A 59 9.39 2.61 -0.63
CA ILE A 59 10.07 1.72 -1.56
C ILE A 59 10.84 2.60 -2.53
N GLN A 60 12.14 2.34 -2.71
CA GLN A 60 12.97 3.12 -3.62
C GLN A 60 12.61 2.78 -5.07
N PRO A 61 12.05 3.72 -5.86
CA PRO A 61 11.91 3.51 -7.30
C PRO A 61 13.29 3.44 -7.97
N LEU A 62 13.35 2.73 -9.09
CA LEU A 62 14.59 2.49 -9.84
C LEU A 62 14.45 3.01 -11.27
N ALA A 63 15.53 3.56 -11.83
CA ALA A 63 15.54 4.11 -13.18
C ALA A 63 15.18 3.07 -14.26
N GLU A 64 15.59 1.80 -14.07
CA GLU A 64 15.27 0.69 -14.96
C GLU A 64 13.76 0.39 -15.05
N ASN A 65 12.99 0.80 -14.03
CA ASN A 65 11.53 0.69 -13.98
C ASN A 65 10.87 2.03 -14.28
N GLY A 66 11.52 2.92 -15.04
CA GLY A 66 10.96 4.24 -15.35
C GLY A 66 10.69 5.12 -14.13
N TRP A 67 11.35 4.84 -13.00
CA TRP A 67 11.09 5.46 -11.69
C TRP A 67 9.74 5.10 -11.02
N GLY A 68 9.06 4.06 -11.50
CA GLY A 68 7.94 3.43 -10.79
C GLY A 68 8.40 2.35 -9.81
N ILE A 69 7.61 2.07 -8.78
CA ILE A 69 7.80 0.84 -7.98
C ILE A 69 7.08 -0.35 -8.62
N THR A 70 7.64 -1.54 -8.46
CA THR A 70 7.11 -2.78 -9.03
C THR A 70 6.49 -3.70 -7.98
N GLY A 71 5.70 -4.67 -8.45
CA GLY A 71 5.14 -5.74 -7.63
C GLY A 71 6.21 -6.58 -6.94
N GLU A 72 7.35 -6.84 -7.59
CA GLU A 72 8.45 -7.59 -6.99
C GLU A 72 9.05 -6.83 -5.78
N GLN A 73 9.32 -5.54 -5.94
CA GLN A 73 9.81 -4.69 -4.86
C GLN A 73 8.81 -4.64 -3.70
N LEU A 74 7.53 -4.51 -4.02
CA LEU A 74 6.44 -4.52 -3.05
C LEU A 74 6.37 -5.86 -2.30
N GLU A 75 6.39 -6.99 -3.02
CA GLU A 75 6.31 -8.33 -2.43
C GLU A 75 7.46 -8.57 -1.46
N LYS A 76 8.69 -8.20 -1.83
CA LYS A 76 9.86 -8.27 -0.95
C LYS A 76 9.65 -7.50 0.35
N CYS A 77 9.13 -6.27 0.28
CA CYS A 77 8.84 -5.48 1.47
C CYS A 77 7.73 -6.11 2.33
N ILE A 78 6.66 -6.63 1.70
CA ILE A 78 5.57 -7.30 2.42
C ILE A 78 6.09 -8.53 3.16
N THR A 79 6.88 -9.38 2.52
CA THR A 79 7.43 -10.58 3.16
C THR A 79 8.28 -10.24 4.37
N GLN A 80 9.21 -9.29 4.23
CA GLN A 80 10.08 -8.84 5.32
C GLN A 80 9.30 -8.24 6.50
N ASP A 81 8.23 -7.51 6.22
CA ASP A 81 7.43 -6.89 7.26
C ASP A 81 6.49 -7.90 7.95
N LEU A 82 5.97 -8.88 7.22
CA LEU A 82 5.25 -10.02 7.79
C LEU A 82 6.14 -10.85 8.73
N GLU A 83 7.39 -11.11 8.34
CA GLU A 83 8.38 -11.81 9.19
C GLU A 83 8.66 -11.06 10.50
N LYS A 84 8.59 -9.73 10.48
CA LYS A 84 8.72 -8.86 11.67
C LYS A 84 7.41 -8.78 12.49
N GLY A 85 6.39 -9.53 12.12
CA GLY A 85 5.06 -9.52 12.75
C GLY A 85 4.33 -8.19 12.54
N LEU A 86 4.63 -7.46 11.45
CA LEU A 86 3.89 -6.27 11.05
C LEU A 86 2.67 -6.67 10.20
N ILE A 87 1.77 -5.71 10.02
CA ILE A 87 0.46 -5.89 9.41
C ILE A 87 0.33 -5.02 8.16
N PRO A 88 0.59 -5.57 6.95
CA PRO A 88 0.27 -4.90 5.70
C PRO A 88 -1.18 -4.36 5.67
N THR A 89 -1.36 -3.06 5.44
CA THR A 89 -2.70 -2.47 5.44
C THR A 89 -3.10 -1.86 4.10
N HIS A 90 -2.15 -1.23 3.43
CA HIS A 90 -2.42 -0.28 2.36
C HIS A 90 -1.22 -0.24 1.42
N ILE A 91 -1.50 -0.31 0.12
CA ILE A 91 -0.56 -0.03 -0.95
C ILE A 91 -1.02 1.29 -1.59
N HIS A 92 -0.17 2.30 -1.52
CA HIS A 92 -0.38 3.61 -2.12
C HIS A 92 0.41 3.64 -3.43
N CYS A 93 -0.29 3.40 -4.53
CA CYS A 93 0.28 3.46 -5.88
C CYS A 93 0.16 4.89 -6.39
N THR A 94 1.27 5.47 -6.83
CA THR A 94 1.29 6.81 -7.42
C THR A 94 1.25 6.69 -8.94
N LEU A 95 0.27 7.35 -9.55
CA LEU A 95 0.18 7.55 -10.99
C LEU A 95 0.50 9.02 -11.26
N GLY A 96 1.70 9.25 -11.77
CA GLY A 96 2.30 10.56 -11.97
C GLY A 96 2.92 11.11 -10.69
N THR A 97 4.15 10.70 -10.38
CA THR A 97 4.94 11.31 -9.31
C THR A 97 5.22 12.79 -9.59
N SER A 98 5.29 13.62 -8.55
CA SER A 98 5.43 15.07 -8.72
C SER A 98 6.76 15.51 -9.35
N ALA A 99 7.82 14.70 -9.19
CA ALA A 99 9.17 15.06 -9.64
C ALA A 99 9.44 14.64 -11.08
N THR A 100 8.99 13.45 -11.49
CA THR A 100 9.36 12.83 -12.76
C THR A 100 8.15 12.43 -13.60
N ALA A 101 6.91 12.67 -13.13
CA ALA A 101 5.68 12.21 -13.76
C ALA A 101 5.68 10.68 -14.02
N ALA A 102 6.42 9.91 -13.21
CA ALA A 102 6.49 8.46 -13.33
C ALA A 102 5.29 7.77 -12.67
N ASP A 103 4.90 6.63 -13.23
CA ASP A 103 3.81 5.79 -12.73
C ASP A 103 4.36 4.54 -12.05
N ASP A 104 3.74 4.14 -10.94
CA ASP A 104 3.96 2.83 -10.34
C ASP A 104 3.34 1.73 -11.22
N HIS A 105 4.02 0.59 -11.33
CA HIS A 105 3.65 -0.49 -12.25
C HIS A 105 2.46 -1.30 -11.71
N LEU A 106 1.25 -0.76 -11.87
CA LEU A 106 0.01 -1.34 -11.36
C LEU A 106 -0.24 -2.77 -11.85
N GLU A 107 0.12 -3.07 -13.10
CA GLU A 107 -0.01 -4.40 -13.70
C GLU A 107 0.81 -5.46 -12.97
N SER A 108 1.92 -5.05 -12.33
CA SER A 108 2.74 -5.92 -11.49
C SER A 108 2.32 -5.93 -10.02
N ILE A 109 1.82 -4.80 -9.50
CA ILE A 109 1.40 -4.65 -8.09
C ILE A 109 0.09 -5.39 -7.80
N TRP A 110 -0.88 -5.32 -8.72
CA TRP A 110 -2.20 -5.92 -8.52
C TRP A 110 -2.16 -7.44 -8.30
N PRO A 111 -1.42 -8.24 -9.11
CA PRO A 111 -1.23 -9.66 -8.87
C PRO A 111 -0.69 -9.98 -7.48
N VAL A 112 0.24 -9.18 -6.96
CA VAL A 112 0.79 -9.35 -5.61
C VAL A 112 -0.32 -9.14 -4.56
N ALA A 113 -1.08 -8.05 -4.66
CA ALA A 113 -2.19 -7.81 -3.74
C ALA A 113 -3.25 -8.93 -3.80
N GLN A 114 -3.56 -9.43 -4.99
CA GLN A 114 -4.47 -10.58 -5.17
C GLN A 114 -3.92 -11.86 -4.55
N LYS A 115 -2.63 -12.16 -4.75
CA LYS A 115 -1.94 -13.31 -4.17
C LYS A 115 -2.10 -13.32 -2.64
N TYR A 116 -1.82 -12.19 -1.99
CA TYR A 116 -1.98 -12.04 -0.54
C TYR A 116 -3.44 -12.19 -0.08
N ARG A 117 -4.41 -11.67 -0.84
CA ARG A 117 -5.84 -11.85 -0.54
C ARG A 117 -6.27 -13.31 -0.66
N ILE A 118 -5.92 -14.00 -1.75
CA ILE A 118 -6.42 -15.34 -2.08
C ILE A 118 -5.74 -16.42 -1.25
N PHE A 119 -4.41 -16.44 -1.23
CA PHE A 119 -3.62 -17.53 -0.63
C PHE A 119 -3.33 -17.30 0.85
N TYR A 120 -3.05 -16.06 1.25
CA TYR A 120 -2.62 -15.74 2.61
C TYR A 120 -3.76 -15.17 3.48
N LYS A 121 -4.96 -15.00 2.91
CA LYS A 121 -6.12 -14.35 3.54
C LYS A 121 -5.74 -13.00 4.14
N TYR A 122 -4.84 -12.30 3.44
CA TYR A 122 -4.25 -11.04 3.82
C TYR A 122 -4.65 -10.00 2.78
N GLU A 123 -5.82 -9.42 2.99
CA GLU A 123 -6.30 -8.38 2.08
C GLU A 123 -5.53 -7.07 2.31
N MET A 124 -5.28 -6.29 1.27
CA MET A 124 -4.70 -4.95 1.41
C MET A 124 -5.56 -3.96 0.64
N TRP A 125 -5.70 -2.77 1.21
CA TRP A 125 -6.33 -1.67 0.49
C TRP A 125 -5.38 -1.15 -0.58
N ILE A 126 -5.85 -0.93 -1.81
CA ILE A 126 -5.08 -0.25 -2.84
C ILE A 126 -5.68 1.12 -3.05
N HIS A 127 -4.83 2.14 -3.00
CA HIS A 127 -5.19 3.51 -3.36
C HIS A 127 -4.29 3.92 -4.52
N CYS A 128 -4.91 4.35 -5.61
CA CYS A 128 -4.21 4.98 -6.72
C CYS A 128 -4.29 6.49 -6.54
N ASP A 129 -3.17 7.12 -6.23
CA ASP A 129 -3.02 8.58 -6.29
C ASP A 129 -2.72 8.97 -7.74
N ALA A 130 -3.79 9.33 -8.46
CA ALA A 130 -3.73 9.81 -9.83
C ALA A 130 -3.94 11.33 -9.91
N SER A 131 -3.50 12.08 -8.89
CA SER A 131 -3.67 13.53 -8.84
C SER A 131 -2.95 14.26 -9.98
N TYR A 132 -1.89 13.67 -10.53
CA TYR A 132 -1.19 14.17 -11.71
C TYR A 132 -1.70 13.54 -13.01
N SER A 133 -1.53 12.23 -13.21
CA SER A 133 -1.80 11.58 -14.51
C SER A 133 -3.26 11.14 -14.70
N GLY A 134 -4.13 11.27 -13.69
CA GLY A 134 -5.52 10.80 -13.77
C GLY A 134 -6.36 11.49 -14.84
N ASN A 135 -5.99 12.70 -15.27
CA ASN A 135 -6.65 13.39 -16.39
C ASN A 135 -6.37 12.73 -17.75
N ALA A 136 -5.23 12.05 -17.92
CA ALA A 136 -4.88 11.31 -19.15
C ALA A 136 -5.88 10.19 -19.44
N TRP A 137 -6.58 9.70 -18.42
CA TRP A 137 -7.55 8.62 -18.56
C TRP A 137 -8.90 9.06 -19.16
N ILE A 138 -9.16 10.37 -19.20
CA ILE A 138 -10.39 10.94 -19.78
C ILE A 138 -10.40 10.77 -21.29
N ASP A 139 -9.25 10.98 -21.94
CA ASP A 139 -9.10 10.92 -23.39
C ASP A 139 -8.39 9.63 -23.78
N GLU A 140 -9.03 8.86 -24.66
CA GLU A 140 -8.55 7.53 -25.07
C GLU A 140 -7.16 7.56 -25.69
N ARG A 141 -6.77 8.70 -26.28
CA ARG A 141 -5.45 8.89 -26.89
C ARG A 141 -4.31 8.87 -25.87
N TYR A 142 -4.59 9.19 -24.61
CA TYR A 142 -3.57 9.33 -23.56
C TYR A 142 -3.64 8.24 -22.49
N ARG A 143 -4.65 7.35 -22.53
CA ARG A 143 -4.78 6.22 -21.58
C ARG A 143 -3.58 5.27 -21.57
N GLY A 144 -2.87 5.13 -22.69
CA GLY A 144 -1.68 4.26 -22.78
C GLY A 144 -0.38 4.93 -22.33
N ASN A 145 -0.42 6.22 -22.04
CA ASN A 145 0.73 6.99 -21.54
C ASN A 145 0.68 7.18 -20.01
N ALA A 146 -0.22 6.47 -19.34
CA ALA A 146 -0.55 6.62 -17.92
C ALA A 146 -0.80 5.26 -17.26
#